data_AF-A0A2V2FUE5-F1
#
_entry.id   AF-A0A2V2FUE5-F1
#
_cell.length_a   1.000
_cell.length_b   1.000
_cell.length_c   1.000
_cell.angle_alpha   90.00
_cell.angle_beta   90.00
_cell.angle_gamma   90.00
#
_symmetry.space_group_name_H-M   'P 1'
#
loop_
_entity.id
_entity.type
_entity.pdbx_description
1 polymer ?
#
loop_
_entity_poly.entity_id
_entity_poly.type
_entity_poly.pdbx_seq_one_letter_code
_entity_poly.pdbx_strand_id
1 'polypeptide(L)'
;MRITITGKNIEVSDYLNDLVIKKVSKLDKYFPEDTEAHVTLAVERNRHIVEVTIPYTGGIIRGEETSGDMYASIDNVLAKLEKQIMRHRTKLEKSLRAGAFKAPEPVFADSFSADEDEMEEAPRVVKVKRFDIKPMTVEEAMLQLELLGHSFYMFTNGESGQINVIYKRKDGNFGLIEPE
;
A
#
# COMPACT_ATOMS: atom_id res chain seq x y z
N MET A 1 -13.82 -9.73 11.25
CA MET A 1 -13.03 -9.80 10.00
C MET A 1 -13.02 -11.23 9.51
N ARG A 2 -13.19 -11.46 8.21
CA ARG A 2 -13.09 -12.80 7.59
C ARG A 2 -11.70 -12.96 7.00
N ILE A 3 -10.93 -13.93 7.48
CA ILE A 3 -9.55 -14.15 7.05
C ILE A 3 -9.53 -15.32 6.07
N THR A 4 -9.05 -15.07 4.85
CA THR A 4 -8.81 -16.09 3.83
C THR A 4 -7.31 -16.25 3.64
N ILE A 5 -6.81 -17.47 3.87
CA ILE A 5 -5.38 -17.79 3.77
C ILE A 5 -5.16 -18.62 2.51
N THR A 6 -4.22 -18.20 1.65
CA THR A 6 -3.84 -18.89 0.42
C THR A 6 -2.34 -19.18 0.44
N GLY A 7 -1.96 -20.45 0.30
CA GLY A 7 -0.56 -20.87 0.15
C GLY A 7 -0.20 -21.08 -1.32
N LYS A 8 0.85 -20.41 -1.80
CA LYS A 8 1.42 -20.61 -3.14
C LYS A 8 2.79 -21.29 -3.00
N ASN A 9 2.91 -22.52 -3.52
CA ASN A 9 4.10 -23.37 -3.39
C ASN A 9 4.48 -23.73 -1.93
N ILE A 10 3.50 -23.73 -1.01
CA ILE A 10 3.69 -24.18 0.38
C ILE A 10 2.42 -24.88 0.88
N GLU A 11 2.59 -25.98 1.61
CA GLU A 11 1.53 -26.56 2.42
C GLU A 11 1.41 -25.76 3.72
N VAL A 12 0.26 -25.12 3.91
CA VAL A 12 0.00 -24.32 5.11
C VAL A 12 -0.37 -25.28 6.24
N SER A 13 0.54 -25.51 7.16
CA SER A 13 0.28 -26.28 8.38
C SER A 13 -0.75 -25.57 9.27
N ASP A 14 -1.53 -26.34 10.03
CA ASP A 14 -2.51 -25.82 11.01
C ASP A 14 -1.87 -24.83 11.99
N TYR A 15 -0.63 -25.08 12.41
CA TYR A 15 0.11 -24.16 13.26
C TYR A 15 0.33 -22.79 12.62
N LEU A 16 0.59 -22.76 11.31
CA LEU A 16 0.82 -21.53 10.56
C LEU A 16 -0.51 -20.77 10.37
N ASN A 17 -1.61 -21.49 10.11
CA ASN A 17 -2.95 -20.92 10.07
C ASN A 17 -3.31 -20.24 11.40
N ASP A 18 -3.15 -20.95 12.51
CA ASP A 18 -3.43 -20.42 13.86
C ASP A 18 -2.59 -19.19 14.17
N LEU A 19 -1.30 -19.22 13.79
CA LEU A 19 -0.40 -18.09 13.98
C LEU A 19 -0.84 -16.87 13.16
N VAL A 20 -1.20 -17.06 11.89
CA VAL A 20 -1.69 -15.98 11.03
C VAL A 20 -3.00 -15.42 11.59
N ILE A 21 -3.96 -16.27 11.95
CA ILE A 21 -5.25 -15.86 12.54
C ILE A 21 -5.00 -15.03 13.80
N LYS A 22 -4.22 -15.54 14.76
CA LYS A 22 -3.92 -14.86 16.02
C LYS A 22 -3.27 -13.49 15.82
N LYS A 23 -2.39 -13.40 14.83
CA LYS A 23 -1.63 -12.17 14.55
C LYS A 23 -2.46 -11.15 13.77
N VAL A 24 -3.21 -11.59 12.77
CA VAL A 24 -4.12 -10.74 11.97
C VAL A 24 -5.31 -10.27 12.81
N SER A 25 -5.81 -11.06 13.77
CA SER A 25 -6.86 -10.63 14.69
C SER A 25 -6.49 -9.43 15.57
N LYS A 26 -5.20 -9.10 15.72
CA LYS A 26 -4.81 -7.83 16.36
C LYS A 26 -5.30 -6.61 15.58
N LEU A 27 -5.42 -6.76 14.26
CA LEU A 27 -5.89 -5.72 13.36
C LEU A 27 -7.42 -5.53 13.43
N ASP A 28 -8.17 -6.49 13.98
CA ASP A 28 -9.64 -6.39 14.15
C ASP A 28 -10.05 -5.11 14.88
N LYS A 29 -9.21 -4.61 15.81
CA LYS A 29 -9.48 -3.38 16.57
C LYS A 29 -9.59 -2.12 15.69
N TYR A 30 -9.09 -2.17 14.45
CA TYR A 30 -9.03 -1.02 13.55
C TYR A 30 -10.07 -1.06 12.43
N PHE A 31 -10.72 -2.20 12.22
CA PHE A 31 -11.66 -2.40 11.11
C PHE A 31 -13.05 -2.81 11.63
N PRO A 32 -14.13 -2.44 10.93
CA PRO A 32 -15.46 -2.96 11.23
C PRO A 32 -15.53 -4.48 10.99
N GLU A 33 -16.48 -5.15 11.68
CA GLU A 33 -16.53 -6.62 11.79
C GLU A 33 -16.65 -7.36 10.44
N ASP A 34 -17.21 -6.73 9.41
CA ASP A 34 -17.44 -7.30 8.07
C ASP A 34 -16.27 -7.18 7.08
N THR A 35 -15.09 -6.76 7.54
CA THR A 35 -13.92 -6.62 6.65
C THR A 35 -13.36 -7.98 6.25
N GLU A 36 -13.07 -8.20 4.97
CA GLU A 36 -12.37 -9.39 4.47
C GLU A 36 -10.86 -9.13 4.36
N ALA A 37 -10.06 -10.14 4.66
CA ALA A 37 -8.61 -10.07 4.63
C ALA A 37 -8.04 -11.25 3.87
N HIS A 38 -7.32 -10.97 2.81
CA HIS A 38 -6.66 -11.97 1.98
C HIS A 38 -5.19 -12.02 2.34
N VAL A 39 -4.75 -13.17 2.85
CA VAL A 39 -3.36 -13.44 3.18
C VAL A 39 -2.83 -14.46 2.18
N THR A 40 -1.84 -14.06 1.40
CA THR A 40 -1.11 -14.94 0.47
C THR A 40 0.28 -15.18 1.01
N LEU A 41 0.61 -16.45 1.23
CA LEU A 41 1.94 -16.90 1.64
C LEU A 41 2.59 -17.60 0.45
N ALA A 42 3.77 -17.17 0.05
CA ALA A 42 4.51 -17.78 -1.04
C ALA A 42 5.95 -18.07 -0.64
N VAL A 43 6.46 -19.23 -1.04
CA VAL A 43 7.87 -19.59 -0.86
C VAL A 43 8.52 -19.78 -2.21
N GLU A 44 9.51 -18.95 -2.50
CA GLU A 44 10.31 -19.03 -3.72
C GLU A 44 11.79 -19.24 -3.35
N ARG A 45 12.26 -20.48 -3.51
CA ARG A 45 13.62 -20.92 -3.15
C ARG A 45 13.94 -20.66 -1.67
N ASN A 46 14.58 -19.53 -1.36
CA ASN A 46 14.94 -19.11 0.00
C ASN A 46 14.32 -17.76 0.39
N ARG A 47 13.29 -17.33 -0.36
CA ARG A 47 12.54 -16.10 -0.11
C ARG A 47 11.13 -16.46 0.31
N HIS A 48 10.75 -16.01 1.49
CA HIS A 48 9.41 -16.16 2.05
C HIS A 48 8.68 -14.84 1.85
N ILE A 49 7.74 -14.84 0.91
CA ILE A 49 6.97 -13.67 0.51
C ILE A 49 5.61 -13.77 1.19
N VAL A 50 5.25 -12.74 1.93
CA VAL A 50 3.93 -12.62 2.56
C VAL A 50 3.27 -11.37 2.02
N GLU A 51 2.08 -11.56 1.47
CA GLU A 51 1.23 -10.50 0.97
C GLU A 51 -0.09 -10.51 1.74
N VAL A 52 -0.46 -9.36 2.30
CA VAL A 52 -1.73 -9.18 3.00
C VAL A 52 -2.47 -8.03 2.35
N THR A 53 -3.68 -8.31 1.88
CA THR A 53 -4.56 -7.34 1.23
C THR A 53 -5.88 -7.27 1.99
N ILE A 54 -6.21 -6.07 2.46
CA ILE A 54 -7.42 -5.78 3.23
C ILE A 54 -8.20 -4.68 2.48
N PRO A 55 -9.23 -5.04 1.69
CA PRO A 55 -10.18 -4.05 1.19
C PRO A 55 -11.02 -3.49 2.34
N TYR A 56 -11.21 -2.17 2.36
CA TYR A 56 -12.10 -1.47 3.31
C TYR A 56 -12.98 -0.47 2.57
N THR A 57 -14.01 0.07 3.22
CA THR A 57 -15.03 0.95 2.59
C THR A 57 -14.45 2.20 1.89
N GLY A 58 -13.20 2.59 2.19
CA GLY A 58 -12.52 3.76 1.61
C GLY A 58 -11.30 3.45 0.74
N GLY A 59 -11.01 2.18 0.43
CA GLY A 59 -9.87 1.80 -0.41
C GLY A 59 -9.32 0.41 -0.13
N ILE A 60 -8.07 0.15 -0.53
CA ILE A 60 -7.40 -1.13 -0.30
C ILE A 60 -6.10 -0.86 0.45
N ILE A 61 -5.88 -1.57 1.56
CA ILE A 61 -4.60 -1.58 2.26
C ILE A 61 -3.88 -2.86 1.85
N ARG A 62 -2.68 -2.72 1.30
CA ARG A 62 -1.84 -3.85 0.89
C ARG A 62 -0.45 -3.72 1.50
N GLY A 63 -0.02 -4.79 2.16
CA GLY A 63 1.31 -4.96 2.70
C GLY A 63 1.97 -6.17 2.04
N GLU A 64 3.15 -5.97 1.46
CA GLU A 64 3.99 -7.04 0.92
C GLU A 64 5.36 -6.95 1.59
N GLU A 65 5.85 -8.09 2.06
CA GLU A 65 7.18 -8.23 2.62
C GLU A 65 7.85 -9.54 2.18
N THR A 66 9.16 -9.48 2.02
CA THR A 66 9.99 -10.63 1.63
C THR A 66 11.12 -10.77 2.62
N SER A 67 11.24 -11.93 3.25
CA SER A 67 12.32 -12.24 4.20
C SER A 67 12.89 -13.65 3.97
N GLY A 68 13.96 -13.97 4.69
CA GLY A 68 14.57 -15.31 4.72
C GLY A 68 13.80 -16.31 5.59
N ASP A 69 12.85 -15.84 6.41
CA ASP A 69 12.01 -16.66 7.29
C ASP A 69 10.54 -16.21 7.17
N MET A 70 9.63 -17.17 7.08
CA MET A 70 8.18 -16.94 6.98
C MET A 70 7.63 -16.23 8.22
N TYR A 71 8.07 -16.62 9.42
CA TYR A 71 7.57 -16.01 10.66
C TYR A 71 7.96 -14.54 10.76
N ALA A 72 9.21 -14.23 10.40
CA ALA A 72 9.69 -12.85 10.33
C ALA A 72 8.93 -12.04 9.26
N SER A 73 8.65 -12.62 8.09
CA SER A 73 7.85 -11.95 7.06
C SER A 73 6.45 -11.59 7.57
N ILE A 74 5.76 -12.51 8.27
CA ILE A 74 4.42 -12.24 8.83
C ILE A 74 4.47 -11.06 9.81
N ASP A 75 5.43 -11.07 10.74
CA ASP A 75 5.55 -10.03 11.75
C ASP A 75 5.90 -8.67 11.14
N ASN A 76 6.78 -8.65 10.13
CA ASN A 76 7.15 -7.44 9.41
C ASN A 76 5.97 -6.87 8.58
N VAL A 77 5.19 -7.72 7.92
CA VAL A 77 3.98 -7.26 7.20
C VAL A 77 3.00 -6.63 8.17
N LEU A 78 2.77 -7.23 9.34
CA LEU A 78 1.85 -6.71 10.34
C LEU A 78 2.29 -5.35 10.88
N ALA A 79 3.56 -5.20 11.25
CA ALA A 79 4.09 -3.91 11.71
C ALA A 79 3.92 -2.81 10.64
N LYS A 80 4.13 -3.15 9.37
CA LYS A 80 3.94 -2.24 8.23
C LYS A 80 2.48 -1.87 8.04
N LEU A 81 1.57 -2.82 8.15
CA LEU A 81 0.12 -2.59 8.09
C LEU A 81 -0.36 -1.73 9.28
N GLU A 82 0.09 -2.01 10.50
CA GLU A 82 -0.24 -1.20 11.68
C GLU A 82 0.21 0.26 11.49
N LYS A 83 1.44 0.48 11.01
CA LYS A 83 1.95 1.83 10.71
C LYS A 83 1.14 2.51 9.61
N GLN A 84 0.73 1.79 8.57
CA GLN A 84 -0.14 2.32 7.52
C GLN A 84 -1.53 2.70 8.06
N ILE A 85 -2.15 1.83 8.86
CA ILE A 85 -3.46 2.09 9.47
C ILE A 85 -3.40 3.31 10.39
N MET A 86 -2.38 3.41 11.24
CA MET A 86 -2.22 4.54 12.16
C MET A 86 -2.03 5.87 11.40
N ARG A 87 -1.21 5.88 10.34
CA ARG A 87 -1.03 7.07 9.48
C ARG A 87 -2.31 7.49 8.74
N HIS A 88 -3.11 6.52 8.28
CA HIS A 88 -4.33 6.78 7.53
C HIS A 88 -5.55 7.06 8.42
N ARG A 89 -5.56 6.61 9.68
CA ARG A 89 -6.61 6.91 10.67
C ARG A 89 -6.74 8.41 10.95
N THR A 90 -5.62 9.12 11.08
CA THR A 90 -5.63 10.59 11.25
C THR A 90 -6.10 11.33 9.98
N LYS A 91 -5.89 10.74 8.79
CA LYS A 91 -6.44 11.27 7.52
C LYS A 91 -7.94 11.00 7.40
N LEU A 92 -8.45 9.86 7.89
CA LEU A 92 -9.88 9.56 7.98
C LEU A 92 -10.62 10.60 8.84
N GLU A 93 -10.08 10.94 10.01
CA GLU A 93 -10.64 12.01 10.85
C GLU A 93 -10.55 13.41 10.21
N LYS A 94 -9.43 13.74 9.55
CA LYS A 94 -9.27 15.04 8.86
C LYS A 94 -10.15 15.16 7.62
N SER A 95 -10.41 14.08 6.89
CA SER A 95 -11.31 14.06 5.73
C SER A 95 -12.78 14.24 6.16
N LEU A 96 -13.19 13.61 7.26
CA LEU A 96 -14.51 13.80 7.87
C LEU A 96 -14.72 15.24 8.41
N ARG A 97 -13.67 15.90 8.91
CA ARG A 97 -13.72 17.31 9.35
C ARG A 97 -13.69 18.35 8.23
N ALA A 98 -13.37 17.98 6.99
CA ALA A 98 -13.27 18.93 5.88
C ALA A 98 -14.62 19.26 5.21
N GLY A 99 -15.73 18.64 5.63
CA GLY A 99 -17.02 18.69 4.94
C GLY A 99 -18.13 19.58 5.52
N ALA A 100 -17.99 20.25 6.66
CA ALA A 100 -19.07 21.07 7.23
C ALA A 100 -18.56 22.33 7.95
N PHE A 101 -19.17 23.46 7.60
CA PHE A 101 -18.79 24.85 7.89
C PHE A 101 -18.71 25.29 9.38
N LYS A 102 -17.77 26.22 9.68
CA LYS A 102 -17.83 27.44 10.56
C LYS A 102 -18.40 27.22 12.00
N ALA A 103 -17.68 27.37 13.12
CA ALA A 103 -16.93 28.50 13.70
C ALA A 103 -16.53 28.12 15.17
N PRO A 104 -15.99 29.01 16.04
CA PRO A 104 -14.94 30.02 15.94
C PRO A 104 -13.64 29.58 16.69
N GLU A 105 -12.70 30.50 16.84
CA GLU A 105 -11.31 30.40 17.33
C GLU A 105 -11.00 29.52 18.57
N PRO A 106 -9.73 29.05 18.69
CA PRO A 106 -9.31 28.20 19.79
C PRO A 106 -9.08 29.03 21.06
N VAL A 107 -9.66 28.59 22.17
CA VAL A 107 -9.17 28.93 23.51
C VAL A 107 -8.53 27.67 24.05
N PHE A 108 -7.39 27.81 24.73
CA PHE A 108 -6.52 26.76 25.27
C PHE A 108 -5.39 26.31 24.34
N ALA A 109 -4.47 27.26 24.14
CA ALA A 109 -3.04 26.96 24.12
C ALA A 109 -2.57 26.43 25.48
N ASP A 110 -1.48 25.68 25.42
CA ASP A 110 -0.58 25.24 26.50
C ASP A 110 -1.09 24.17 27.46
N SER A 111 -0.69 22.93 27.18
CA SER A 111 0.22 22.18 28.07
C SER A 111 0.44 20.77 27.51
N PHE A 112 1.28 20.58 26.49
CA PHE A 112 2.04 19.33 26.28
C PHE A 112 3.16 19.62 25.26
N SER A 113 4.21 20.29 25.74
CA SER A 113 5.54 20.19 25.17
C SER A 113 6.15 18.86 25.61
N ALA A 114 6.05 17.83 24.78
CA ALA A 114 6.86 16.62 24.86
C ALA A 114 6.94 15.98 23.47
N ASP A 115 8.17 15.93 22.95
CA ASP A 115 8.65 15.21 21.77
C ASP A 115 8.37 15.84 20.39
N GLU A 116 9.29 16.75 20.01
CA GLU A 116 9.45 17.33 18.67
C GLU A 116 10.25 16.44 17.69
N ASP A 117 10.57 15.20 18.02
CA ASP A 117 11.30 14.30 17.12
C ASP A 117 10.43 13.11 16.70
N GLU A 118 10.31 12.89 15.38
CA GLU A 118 9.66 11.75 14.69
C GLU A 118 8.17 11.83 14.30
N MET A 119 7.58 13.02 14.10
CA MET A 119 6.53 13.09 13.07
C MET A 119 7.20 13.07 11.70
N GLU A 120 7.47 11.88 11.16
CA GLU A 120 7.81 11.69 9.74
C GLU A 120 6.86 12.57 8.92
N GLU A 121 7.38 13.66 8.31
CA GLU A 121 6.58 14.62 7.55
C GLU A 121 5.64 13.83 6.63
N ALA A 122 4.33 13.97 6.85
CA ALA A 122 3.35 13.25 6.05
C ALA A 122 3.67 13.50 4.57
N PRO A 123 3.70 12.46 3.71
CA PRO A 123 4.16 12.59 2.35
C PRO A 123 3.35 13.68 1.64
N ARG A 124 4.02 14.78 1.33
CA ARG A 124 3.47 15.94 0.61
C ARG A 124 3.88 15.85 -0.85
N VAL A 125 3.02 16.32 -1.75
CA VAL A 125 3.39 16.43 -3.17
C VAL A 125 4.45 17.51 -3.29
N VAL A 126 5.72 17.12 -3.38
CA VAL A 126 6.86 18.05 -3.45
C VAL A 126 6.99 18.69 -4.82
N LYS A 127 6.53 18.01 -5.88
CA LYS A 127 6.72 18.45 -7.26
C LYS A 127 5.61 17.96 -8.17
N VAL A 128 5.04 18.89 -8.94
CA VAL A 128 4.13 18.59 -10.05
C VAL A 128 4.91 18.75 -11.35
N LYS A 129 5.11 17.66 -12.09
CA LYS A 129 5.64 17.72 -13.47
C LYS A 129 4.48 17.61 -14.45
N ARG A 130 4.43 18.52 -15.42
CA ARG A 130 3.52 18.45 -16.57
C ARG A 130 4.37 18.09 -17.78
N PHE A 131 3.97 17.07 -18.52
CA PHE A 131 4.61 16.65 -19.75
C PHE A 131 3.58 16.64 -20.87
N ASP A 132 3.97 17.03 -22.07
CA ASP A 132 3.15 16.82 -23.26
C ASP A 132 3.20 15.34 -23.62
N ILE A 133 2.09 14.64 -23.38
CA ILE A 133 2.00 13.21 -23.59
C ILE A 133 1.69 12.96 -25.06
N LYS A 134 2.72 12.63 -25.85
CA LYS A 134 2.54 12.19 -27.23
C LYS A 134 2.05 10.73 -27.24
N PRO A 135 1.15 10.35 -28.16
CA PRO A 135 0.81 8.96 -28.39
C PRO A 135 2.08 8.19 -28.76
N MET A 136 2.36 7.11 -28.06
CA MET A 136 3.52 6.24 -28.30
C MET A 136 3.16 4.79 -27.98
N THR A 137 3.97 3.85 -28.45
CA THR A 137 3.77 2.42 -28.16
C THR A 137 4.29 2.06 -26.77
N VAL A 138 3.90 0.88 -26.26
CA VAL A 138 4.39 0.36 -24.98
C VAL A 138 5.91 0.19 -24.99
N GLU A 139 6.48 -0.22 -26.12
CA GLU A 139 7.93 -0.38 -26.30
C GLU A 139 8.68 0.95 -26.27
N GLU A 140 8.14 1.97 -26.92
CA GLU A 140 8.69 3.32 -26.87
C GLU A 140 8.63 3.88 -25.44
N ALA A 141 7.53 3.63 -24.72
CA ALA A 141 7.39 4.03 -23.32
C ALA A 141 8.40 3.32 -22.39
N MET A 142 8.73 2.04 -22.65
CA MET A 142 9.80 1.33 -21.93
C MET A 142 11.14 2.03 -22.11
N LEU A 143 11.50 2.37 -23.35
CA LEU A 143 12.75 3.06 -23.66
C LEU A 143 12.83 4.42 -22.94
N GLN A 144 11.73 5.19 -22.94
CA GLN A 144 11.67 6.48 -22.26
C GLN A 144 11.82 6.35 -20.74
N LEU A 145 11.21 5.32 -20.14
CA LEU A 145 11.35 5.04 -18.71
C LEU A 145 12.82 4.77 -18.35
N GLU A 146 13.53 3.98 -19.15
CA GLU A 146 14.95 3.69 -18.95
C GLU A 146 15.84 4.93 -19.15
N LEU A 147 15.62 5.70 -20.22
CA LEU A 147 16.39 6.91 -20.52
C LEU A 147 16.22 8.00 -19.46
N LEU A 148 15.02 8.15 -18.91
CA LEU A 148 14.74 9.12 -17.84
C LEU A 148 15.16 8.62 -16.45
N GLY A 149 15.47 7.32 -16.32
CA GLY A 149 15.79 6.69 -15.04
C GLY A 149 14.66 6.83 -14.01
N HIS A 150 13.40 6.86 -14.45
CA HIS A 150 12.24 6.99 -13.58
C HIS A 150 11.66 5.62 -13.22
N SER A 151 11.06 5.49 -12.03
CA SER A 151 10.43 4.23 -11.60
C SER A 151 9.11 3.93 -12.32
N PHE A 152 8.48 4.97 -12.88
CA PHE A 152 7.26 4.89 -13.67
C PHE A 152 7.25 5.96 -14.77
N TYR A 153 6.50 5.71 -15.84
CA TYR A 153 6.32 6.60 -16.98
C TYR A 153 4.86 6.54 -17.44
N MET A 154 4.24 7.71 -17.62
CA MET A 154 2.86 7.84 -18.05
C MET A 154 2.84 8.27 -19.52
N PHE A 155 2.10 7.54 -20.35
CA PHE A 155 2.02 7.77 -21.78
C PHE A 155 0.60 7.53 -22.31
N THR A 156 0.29 8.08 -23.47
CA THR A 156 -0.94 7.75 -24.18
C THR A 156 -0.60 6.63 -25.14
N ASN A 157 -1.30 5.49 -25.03
CA ASN A 157 -1.07 4.38 -25.93
C ASN A 157 -1.56 4.75 -27.34
N GLY A 158 -0.69 4.62 -28.34
CA GLY A 158 -1.02 4.92 -29.74
C GLY A 158 -2.11 4.02 -30.33
N GLU A 159 -2.30 2.81 -29.79
CA GLU A 159 -3.31 1.86 -30.27
C GLU A 159 -4.69 2.09 -29.64
N SER A 160 -4.74 2.25 -28.31
CA SER A 160 -6.01 2.42 -27.59
C SER A 160 -6.43 3.88 -27.40
N GLY A 161 -5.51 4.84 -27.56
CA GLY A 161 -5.74 6.25 -27.25
C GLY A 161 -5.92 6.54 -25.76
N GLN A 162 -5.79 5.55 -24.89
CA GLN A 162 -5.94 5.67 -23.43
C GLN A 162 -4.62 6.04 -22.76
N ILE A 163 -4.71 6.65 -21.58
CA ILE A 163 -3.54 6.98 -20.76
C ILE A 163 -3.14 5.74 -19.98
N ASN A 164 -1.95 5.23 -20.27
CA ASN A 164 -1.36 4.07 -19.62
C ASN A 164 -0.17 4.50 -18.75
N VAL A 165 0.13 3.73 -17.72
CA VAL A 165 1.31 3.92 -16.88
C VAL A 165 2.15 2.66 -16.90
N ILE A 166 3.40 2.77 -17.35
CA ILE A 166 4.40 1.71 -17.24
C ILE A 166 5.28 1.94 -16.02
N TYR A 167 5.63 0.89 -15.28
CA TYR A 167 6.47 0.99 -14.09
C TYR A 167 7.42 -0.20 -13.96
N LYS A 168 8.54 0.03 -13.28
CA LYS A 168 9.53 -1.03 -13.01
C LYS A 168 9.12 -1.81 -11.77
N ARG A 169 8.96 -3.12 -11.91
CA ARG A 169 8.67 -4.04 -10.81
C ARG A 169 9.96 -4.40 -10.05
N LYS A 170 9.81 -4.90 -8.82
CA LYS A 170 10.95 -5.29 -7.95
C LYS A 170 11.74 -6.49 -8.49
N ASP A 171 11.12 -7.32 -9.32
CA ASP A 171 11.71 -8.47 -10.01
C ASP A 171 12.56 -8.07 -11.24
N GLY A 172 12.57 -6.78 -11.60
CA GLY A 172 13.29 -6.26 -12.77
C GLY A 172 12.46 -6.25 -14.04
N ASN A 173 11.25 -6.82 -14.02
CA ASN A 173 10.31 -6.78 -15.14
C ASN A 173 9.53 -5.45 -15.17
N PHE A 174 8.78 -5.23 -16.25
CA PHE A 174 7.90 -4.07 -16.40
C PHE A 174 6.44 -4.45 -16.11
N GLY A 175 5.72 -3.55 -15.45
CA GLY A 175 4.27 -3.63 -15.28
C GLY A 175 3.58 -2.51 -16.04
N LEU A 176 2.43 -2.81 -16.64
CA LEU A 176 1.57 -1.87 -17.33
C LEU A 176 0.26 -1.72 -16.53
N ILE A 177 -0.14 -0.48 -16.28
CA ILE A 177 -1.44 -0.12 -15.68
C ILE A 177 -2.25 0.56 -16.78
N GLU A 178 -3.38 -0.04 -17.10
CA GLU A 178 -4.34 0.47 -18.08
C GLU A 178 -5.65 0.81 -17.37
N PRO A 179 -6.30 1.94 -17.69
CA PRO A 179 -7.63 2.26 -17.21
C PRO A 179 -8.68 1.42 -17.95
N GLU A 180 -9.60 0.80 -17.18
CA GLU A 180 -10.78 0.11 -17.73
C GLU A 180 -11.86 1.10 -18.16
#